data_AF-A0A958KKL4-F1
#
_entry.id   AF-A0A958KKL4-F1
#
_cell.length_a   1.000
_cell.length_b   1.000
_cell.length_c   1.000
_cell.angle_alpha   90.00
_cell.angle_beta   90.00
_cell.angle_gamma   90.00
#
_symmetry.space_group_name_H-M   'P 1'
#
loop_
_entity.id
_entity.type
_entity.pdbx_description
1 polymer ?
#
loop_
_entity_poly.entity_id
_entity_poly.type
_entity_poly.pdbx_seq_one_letter_code
_entity_poly.pdbx_strand_id
1 'polypeptide(L)'
;METTTTKRLSQRSLSASAALAAGAFLLLVACAAYFHRVAVYSVNWPNADDFDIFLAYLIRYDGLGSAGAKLLSWFEPHNEHRVLLNRLLAVLLYSTHGHVNFFTLIILGNMAVAASALLVLSLLPAPRSRLDLAAA
;
A
#
# COMPACT_ATOMS: atom_id res chain seq x y z
N MET A 1 18.59 -41.78 24.48
CA MET A 1 17.20 -41.48 24.06
C MET A 1 17.01 -40.00 23.64
N GLU A 2 18.10 -39.26 23.40
CA GLU A 2 18.09 -37.79 23.17
C GLU A 2 18.20 -37.41 21.67
N THR A 3 18.67 -38.34 20.85
CA THR A 3 18.94 -38.16 19.41
C THR A 3 17.68 -38.08 18.54
N THR A 4 16.55 -38.62 18.98
CA THR A 4 15.29 -38.62 18.21
C THR A 4 14.57 -37.28 18.28
N THR A 5 14.67 -36.58 19.41
CA THR A 5 13.99 -35.30 19.67
C THR A 5 14.65 -34.16 18.90
N THR A 6 15.98 -34.09 18.92
CA THR A 6 16.76 -33.08 18.16
C THR A 6 16.58 -33.21 16.66
N LYS A 7 16.56 -34.44 16.14
CA LYS A 7 16.31 -34.74 14.72
C LYS A 7 14.91 -34.29 14.27
N ARG A 8 13.87 -34.49 15.11
CA ARG A 8 12.50 -33.99 14.83
C ARG A 8 12.39 -32.46 14.85
N LEU A 9 13.09 -31.78 15.77
CA LEU A 9 13.07 -30.31 15.87
C LEU A 9 13.74 -29.66 14.66
N SER A 10 14.90 -30.18 14.23
CA SER A 10 15.60 -29.74 13.02
C SER A 10 14.76 -29.99 11.75
N GLN A 11 14.13 -31.16 11.63
CA GLN A 11 13.28 -31.48 10.48
C GLN A 11 12.03 -30.58 10.39
N ARG A 12 11.45 -30.19 11.54
CA ARG A 12 10.32 -29.25 11.60
C ARG A 12 10.71 -27.82 11.23
N SER A 13 11.86 -27.32 11.67
CA SER A 13 12.33 -25.98 11.30
C SER A 13 12.68 -25.87 9.81
N LEU A 14 13.23 -26.94 9.22
CA LEU A 14 13.45 -27.05 7.78
C LEU A 14 12.14 -27.00 6.99
N SER A 15 11.10 -27.74 7.41
CA SER A 15 9.78 -27.69 6.74
C SER A 15 9.07 -26.34 6.88
N ALA A 16 9.25 -25.67 8.01
CA ALA A 16 8.66 -24.34 8.25
C ALA A 16 9.34 -23.27 7.38
N SER A 17 10.67 -23.30 7.29
CA SER A 17 11.45 -22.39 6.43
C SER A 17 11.13 -22.60 4.96
N ALA A 18 10.99 -23.85 4.52
CA ALA A 18 10.59 -24.19 3.16
C ALA A 18 9.17 -23.69 2.84
N ALA A 19 8.22 -23.83 3.77
CA ALA A 19 6.86 -23.31 3.60
C ALA A 19 6.82 -21.77 3.52
N LEU A 20 7.59 -21.08 4.36
CA LEU A 20 7.72 -19.61 4.30
C LEU A 20 8.34 -19.15 2.98
N ALA A 21 9.40 -19.82 2.52
CA ALA A 21 10.04 -19.51 1.25
C ALA A 21 9.08 -19.74 0.06
N ALA A 22 8.33 -20.85 0.06
CA ALA A 22 7.31 -21.12 -0.95
C ALA A 22 6.19 -20.08 -0.94
N GLY A 23 5.71 -19.69 0.25
CA GLY A 23 4.70 -18.64 0.40
C GLY A 23 5.18 -17.27 -0.10
N ALA A 24 6.40 -16.88 0.27
CA ALA A 24 7.03 -15.65 -0.20
C ALA A 24 7.22 -15.67 -1.73
N PHE A 25 7.64 -16.80 -2.30
CA PHE A 25 7.79 -16.96 -3.74
C PHE A 25 6.44 -16.80 -4.46
N LEU A 26 5.37 -17.46 -3.98
CA LEU A 26 4.04 -17.33 -4.56
C LEU A 26 3.52 -15.89 -4.50
N LEU A 27 3.76 -15.19 -3.39
CA LEU A 27 3.41 -13.78 -3.24
C LEU A 27 4.18 -12.91 -4.25
N LEU A 28 5.48 -13.13 -4.41
CA LEU A 28 6.29 -12.41 -5.39
C LEU A 28 5.81 -12.65 -6.83
N VAL A 29 5.47 -13.90 -7.17
CA VAL A 29 4.90 -14.24 -8.48
C VAL A 29 3.56 -13.52 -8.70
N ALA A 30 2.69 -13.50 -7.69
CA ALA A 30 1.40 -12.80 -7.79
C ALA A 30 1.59 -11.28 -7.96
N CYS A 31 2.48 -10.66 -7.18
CA CYS A 31 2.83 -9.25 -7.32
C CYS A 31 3.42 -8.94 -8.71
N ALA A 32 4.36 -9.76 -9.18
CA ALA A 32 4.98 -9.58 -10.49
C ALA A 32 3.93 -9.71 -11.61
N ALA A 33 3.05 -10.70 -11.53
CA ALA A 33 1.95 -10.87 -12.48
C ALA A 33 1.01 -9.65 -12.47
N TYR A 34 0.64 -9.15 -11.28
CA TYR A 34 -0.18 -7.94 -11.16
C TYR A 34 0.50 -6.72 -11.79
N PHE A 35 1.74 -6.40 -11.42
CA PHE A 35 2.43 -5.23 -11.97
C PHE A 35 2.74 -5.37 -13.46
N HIS A 36 2.96 -6.58 -13.96
CA HIS A 36 3.03 -6.83 -15.39
C HIS A 36 1.71 -6.47 -16.08
N ARG A 37 0.55 -6.84 -15.52
CA ARG A 37 -0.75 -6.44 -16.06
C ARG A 37 -0.93 -4.92 -16.03
N VAL A 38 -0.55 -4.26 -14.94
CA VAL A 38 -0.58 -2.79 -14.85
C VAL A 38 0.29 -2.18 -15.95
N ALA A 39 1.53 -2.64 -16.12
CA ALA A 39 2.44 -2.11 -17.13
C ALA A 39 1.93 -2.29 -18.58
N VAL A 40 1.24 -3.40 -18.87
CA VAL A 40 0.77 -3.71 -20.23
C VAL A 40 -0.59 -3.06 -20.54
N TYR A 41 -1.50 -2.98 -19.57
CA TYR A 41 -2.90 -2.63 -19.82
C TYR A 41 -3.34 -1.30 -19.22
N SER A 42 -2.52 -0.67 -18.36
CA SER A 42 -2.87 0.65 -17.86
C SER A 42 -2.81 1.68 -18.97
N VAL A 43 -3.86 2.49 -19.05
CA VAL A 43 -3.95 3.63 -19.94
C VAL A 43 -4.02 4.88 -19.06
N ASN A 44 -3.48 5.99 -19.56
CA ASN A 44 -3.55 7.26 -18.86
C ASN A 44 -4.95 7.89 -19.00
N TRP A 45 -5.95 7.26 -18.39
CA TRP A 45 -7.36 7.62 -18.52
C TRP A 45 -8.07 7.50 -17.17
N PRO A 46 -8.89 8.50 -16.77
CA PRO A 46 -9.70 8.40 -15.55
C PRO A 46 -10.78 7.33 -15.70
N ASN A 47 -10.82 6.36 -14.80
CA ASN A 47 -11.89 5.36 -14.78
C ASN A 47 -12.87 5.64 -13.64
N ALA A 48 -14.17 5.70 -13.96
CA ALA A 48 -15.26 5.90 -12.98
C ALA A 48 -15.03 7.12 -12.06
N ASP A 49 -14.90 6.89 -10.76
CA ASP A 49 -14.75 7.90 -9.71
C ASP A 49 -13.41 8.64 -9.75
N ASP A 50 -12.42 8.14 -10.51
CA ASP A 50 -11.15 8.83 -10.76
C ASP A 50 -11.37 10.25 -11.32
N PHE A 51 -12.41 10.43 -12.14
CA PHE A 51 -12.70 11.75 -12.71
C PHE A 51 -12.99 12.77 -11.61
N ASP A 52 -13.86 12.42 -10.66
CA ASP A 52 -14.29 13.32 -9.60
C ASP A 52 -13.18 13.52 -8.55
N ILE A 53 -12.50 12.43 -8.19
CA ILE A 53 -11.44 12.44 -7.18
C ILE A 53 -10.22 13.25 -7.63
N PHE A 54 -9.83 13.12 -8.90
CA PHE A 54 -8.61 13.74 -9.42
C PHE A 54 -8.89 14.98 -10.26
N LEU A 55 -9.63 14.85 -11.36
CA LEU A 55 -9.72 15.92 -12.36
C LEU A 55 -10.68 17.04 -11.94
N ALA A 56 -11.90 16.69 -11.55
CA ALA A 56 -12.88 17.68 -11.08
C ALA A 56 -12.38 18.38 -9.81
N TYR A 57 -11.73 17.61 -8.92
CA TYR A 57 -11.07 18.17 -7.74
C TYR A 57 -9.98 19.18 -8.11
N LEU A 58 -9.11 18.90 -9.08
CA LEU A 58 -8.05 19.81 -9.48
C LEU A 58 -8.58 21.12 -10.07
N ILE A 59 -9.62 21.05 -10.91
CA ILE A 59 -10.29 22.25 -11.45
C ILE A 59 -10.81 23.12 -10.30
N ARG A 60 -11.50 22.50 -9.34
CA ARG A 60 -12.01 23.20 -8.15
C ARG A 60 -10.88 23.77 -7.29
N TYR A 61 -9.82 22.98 -7.06
CA TYR A 61 -8.66 23.35 -6.26
C TYR A 61 -7.91 24.54 -6.84
N ASP A 62 -7.80 24.62 -8.17
CA ASP A 62 -7.18 25.76 -8.85
C ASP A 62 -7.96 27.05 -8.64
N GLY A 63 -9.30 26.98 -8.72
CA GLY A 63 -10.21 28.10 -8.49
C GLY A 63 -10.34 28.58 -7.03
N LEU A 64 -9.72 27.91 -6.04
CA LEU A 64 -9.76 28.35 -4.65
C LEU A 64 -8.89 29.60 -4.43
N GLY A 65 -9.52 30.69 -3.97
CA GLY A 65 -8.88 32.01 -3.85
C GLY A 65 -7.92 32.22 -2.68
N SER A 66 -7.69 31.24 -1.81
CA SER A 66 -6.73 31.37 -0.70
C SER A 66 -6.01 30.07 -0.37
N ALA A 67 -4.77 30.18 0.12
CA ALA A 67 -3.98 29.02 0.56
C ALA A 67 -4.67 28.26 1.71
N GLY A 68 -5.37 28.97 2.60
CA GLY A 68 -6.17 28.35 3.66
C GLY A 68 -7.32 27.51 3.12
N ALA A 69 -8.04 28.01 2.11
CA ALA A 69 -9.10 27.24 1.46
C ALA A 69 -8.55 26.00 0.75
N LYS A 70 -7.40 26.13 0.08
CA LYS A 70 -6.69 25.01 -0.55
C LYS A 70 -6.31 23.93 0.47
N LEU A 71 -5.71 24.32 1.60
CA LEU A 71 -5.35 23.41 2.68
C LEU A 71 -6.57 22.68 3.26
N LEU A 72 -7.66 23.41 3.56
CA LEU A 72 -8.89 22.81 4.11
C LEU A 72 -9.53 21.85 3.11
N SER A 73 -9.46 22.14 1.81
CA SER A 73 -10.01 21.28 0.76
C SER A 73 -9.35 19.91 0.69
N TRP A 74 -8.15 19.71 1.24
CA TRP A 74 -7.53 18.38 1.31
C TRP A 74 -8.24 17.43 2.29
N PHE A 75 -8.92 17.98 3.31
CA PHE A 75 -9.57 17.21 4.36
C PHE A 75 -11.08 17.04 4.18
N GLU A 76 -11.67 17.70 3.18
CA GLU A 76 -13.09 17.56 2.86
C GLU A 76 -13.41 16.10 2.49
N PRO A 77 -14.53 15.53 2.95
CA PRO A 77 -14.93 14.19 2.51
C PRO A 77 -15.18 14.15 0.99
N HIS A 78 -14.98 12.98 0.40
CA HIS A 78 -15.50 12.65 -0.93
C HIS A 78 -16.36 11.40 -0.76
N ASN A 79 -17.67 11.53 -0.97
CA ASN A 79 -18.67 10.56 -0.53
C ASN A 79 -18.48 10.25 0.98
N GLU A 80 -18.45 8.97 1.36
CA GLU A 80 -18.24 8.52 2.74
C GLU A 80 -16.77 8.42 3.15
N HIS A 81 -15.83 8.71 2.23
CA HIS A 81 -14.40 8.50 2.43
C HIS A 81 -13.58 9.78 2.54
N ARG A 82 -12.49 9.72 3.29
CA ARG A 82 -11.46 10.77 3.29
C ARG A 82 -10.35 10.37 2.32
N VAL A 83 -10.26 11.09 1.21
CA VAL A 83 -9.32 10.81 0.11
C VAL A 83 -8.11 11.76 0.11
N LEU A 84 -7.62 12.10 1.31
CA LEU A 84 -6.53 13.06 1.52
C LEU A 84 -5.30 12.76 0.67
N LEU A 85 -4.82 11.51 0.72
CA LEU A 85 -3.64 11.10 -0.02
C LEU A 85 -3.84 11.26 -1.53
N ASN A 86 -5.00 10.85 -2.06
CA ASN A 86 -5.30 10.96 -3.49
C ASN A 86 -5.26 12.42 -3.95
N ARG A 87 -5.85 13.34 -3.18
CA ARG A 87 -5.85 14.78 -3.48
C ARG A 87 -4.44 15.37 -3.43
N LEU A 88 -3.64 15.00 -2.43
CA LEU A 88 -2.24 15.42 -2.33
C LEU A 88 -1.43 14.96 -3.54
N LEU A 89 -1.58 13.69 -3.95
CA LEU A 89 -0.90 13.15 -5.13
C LEU A 89 -1.38 13.82 -6.41
N ALA A 90 -2.68 14.10 -6.55
CA ALA A 90 -3.24 14.82 -7.69
C ALA A 90 -2.59 16.20 -7.86
N VAL A 91 -2.59 16.99 -6.77
CA VAL A 91 -2.03 18.34 -6.75
C VAL A 91 -0.52 18.31 -6.98
N LEU A 92 0.20 17.37 -6.36
CA LEU A 92 1.64 17.22 -6.54
C LEU A 92 1.99 16.86 -7.99
N LEU A 93 1.31 15.88 -8.60
CA LEU A 93 1.57 15.49 -9.98
C LEU A 93 1.23 16.61 -10.94
N TYR A 94 0.07 17.25 -10.78
CA TYR A 94 -0.34 18.36 -11.64
C TYR A 94 0.61 19.55 -11.52
N SER A 95 1.03 19.92 -10.32
CA SER A 95 1.97 21.05 -10.11
C SER A 95 3.37 20.79 -10.67
N THR A 96 3.80 19.53 -10.76
CA THR A 96 5.14 19.17 -11.24
C THR A 96 5.20 18.80 -12.73
N HIS A 97 4.12 18.23 -13.29
CA HIS A 97 4.08 17.73 -14.67
C HIS A 97 3.09 18.48 -15.57
N GLY A 98 2.24 19.35 -15.02
CA GLY A 98 1.16 20.04 -15.74
C GLY A 98 -0.01 19.14 -16.14
N HIS A 99 0.03 17.86 -15.77
CA HIS A 99 -1.02 16.88 -16.03
C HIS A 99 -1.01 15.80 -14.95
N VAL A 100 -2.12 15.08 -14.82
CA VAL A 100 -2.20 13.88 -13.99
C VAL A 100 -1.90 12.67 -14.86
N ASN A 101 -0.98 11.83 -14.40
CA ASN A 101 -0.71 10.53 -15.00
C ASN A 101 -1.29 9.41 -14.12
N PHE A 102 -2.34 8.74 -14.60
CA PHE A 102 -3.04 7.68 -13.89
C PHE A 102 -2.19 6.43 -13.69
N PHE A 103 -1.24 6.13 -14.59
CA PHE A 103 -0.27 5.06 -14.34
C PHE A 103 0.60 5.38 -13.13
N THR A 104 1.13 6.61 -13.05
CA THR A 104 1.90 7.07 -11.88
C THR A 104 1.06 7.01 -10.60
N LEU A 105 -0.22 7.39 -10.65
CA LEU A 105 -1.14 7.28 -9.51
C LEU A 105 -1.33 5.82 -9.07
N ILE A 106 -1.47 4.86 -9.99
CA ILE A 106 -1.57 3.44 -9.68
C ILE A 106 -0.32 2.95 -8.94
N ILE A 107 0.87 3.34 -9.42
CA ILE A 107 2.14 2.95 -8.77
C ILE A 107 2.24 3.56 -7.37
N LEU A 108 2.00 4.86 -7.22
CA LEU A 108 2.08 5.55 -5.92
C LEU A 108 1.04 5.04 -4.93
N GLY A 109 -0.19 4.74 -5.39
CA GLY A 109 -1.23 4.13 -4.58
C GLY A 109 -0.83 2.76 -4.04
N ASN A 110 -0.27 1.89 -4.88
CA ASN A 110 0.25 0.59 -4.44
C ASN A 110 1.42 0.72 -3.47
N MET A 111 2.32 1.68 -3.69
CA MET A 111 3.40 1.98 -2.75
C MET A 111 2.86 2.44 -1.39
N ALA A 112 1.80 3.24 -1.37
CA ALA A 112 1.15 3.69 -0.13
C ALA A 112 0.52 2.54 0.66
N VAL A 113 -0.08 1.55 -0.02
CA VAL A 113 -0.58 0.34 0.61
C VAL A 113 0.56 -0.47 1.22
N ALA A 114 1.65 -0.69 0.47
CA ALA A 114 2.82 -1.40 0.97
C ALA A 114 3.45 -0.68 2.19
N ALA A 115 3.61 0.64 2.12
CA ALA A 115 4.11 1.45 3.23
C ALA A 115 3.19 1.36 4.46
N SER A 116 1.88 1.36 4.24
CA SER A 116 0.88 1.22 5.31
C SER A 116 0.96 -0.17 5.97
N ALA A 117 1.13 -1.24 5.19
CA ALA A 117 1.34 -2.59 5.70
C ALA A 117 2.63 -2.68 6.53
N LEU A 118 3.75 -2.15 6.03
CA LEU A 118 5.02 -2.10 6.75
C LEU A 118 4.91 -1.29 8.05
N LEU A 119 4.20 -0.16 8.03
CA LEU A 119 3.95 0.65 9.22
C LEU A 119 3.19 -0.17 10.26
N VAL A 120 2.09 -0.82 9.88
CA VAL A 120 1.33 -1.69 10.80
C VAL A 120 2.23 -2.78 11.37
N LEU A 121 3.00 -3.47 10.55
CA LEU A 121 3.93 -4.53 11.02
C LEU A 121 4.99 -3.99 11.99
N SER A 122 5.48 -2.76 11.77
CA SER A 122 6.45 -2.11 12.66
C SER A 122 5.85 -1.69 14.00
N LEU A 123 4.54 -1.50 14.07
CA LEU A 123 3.80 -1.14 15.28
C LEU A 123 3.31 -2.36 16.06
N LEU A 124 3.31 -3.55 15.45
CA LEU A 124 2.93 -4.78 16.16
C LEU A 124 3.98 -5.11 17.23
N PRO A 125 3.56 -5.48 18.45
CA PRO A 125 4.50 -5.89 19.48
C PRO A 125 5.26 -7.14 19.04
N ALA A 126 6.54 -7.22 19.42
CA ALA A 126 7.33 -8.42 19.18
C ALA A 126 6.59 -9.66 19.72
N PRO A 127 6.61 -10.79 19.00
CA PRO A 127 5.99 -12.02 19.48
C PRO A 127 6.51 -12.34 20.87
N ARG A 128 5.63 -12.40 21.88
CA ARG A 128 6.02 -12.80 23.24
C ARG A 128 6.65 -14.18 23.17
N SER A 129 7.80 -14.35 23.80
CA SER A 129 8.45 -15.65 23.82
C SER A 129 7.59 -16.61 24.65
N ARG A 130 7.65 -17.92 24.36
CA ARG A 130 6.90 -18.92 25.15
C ARG A 130 7.28 -18.92 26.63
N LEU A 131 8.48 -18.40 26.97
CA LEU A 131 8.95 -18.27 28.34
C LEU A 131 8.18 -17.17 29.08
N ASP A 132 7.81 -16.09 28.39
CA ASP A 132 7.04 -14.97 28.98
C ASP A 132 5.57 -15.37 29.26
N LEU A 133 5.04 -16.34 28.50
CA LEU A 133 3.69 -16.89 28.69
C LEU A 133 3.60 -17.93 29.81
N ALA A 134 4.72 -18.54 30.19
CA ALA A 134 4.78 -19.53 31.28
C ALA A 134 5.03 -18.89 32.65
N ALA A 135 5.45 -17.62 32.68
CA ALA A 135 5.73 -16.84 33.88
C ALA A 135 4.55 -15.94 34.34
N ALA A 136 3.41 -16.01 33.65
CA ALA A 136 2.18 -15.26 33.94
C ALA A 136 1.05 -16.21 34.36
#